data_AF-A0A7I8MV74-F1
#
_entry.id   AF-A0A7I8MV74-F1
#
_cell.length_a   1.000
_cell.length_b   1.000
_cell.length_c   1.000
_cell.angle_alpha   90.00
_cell.angle_beta   90.00
_cell.angle_gamma   90.00
#
_symmetry.space_group_name_H-M   'P 1'
#
loop_
_entity.id
_entity.type
_entity.pdbx_description
1 polymer ?
#
loop_
_entity_poly.entity_id
_entity_poly.type
_entity_poly.pdbx_seq_one_letter_code
_entity_poly.pdbx_strand_id
1 'polypeptide(L)'
;MGRYPKRAPRSTYETPIQYFYSRSDHYTNSRMTNFSEDGMCFESIHAMQPKSKITIRMPNYAPGSSGPEAFQSYLAEIRWCQDRSDPKRTRYRVGVRILERSRSRSTPAEPERRQDCDLCGEGFDAASICLMDGSICLCPGCFKHLDAMPDGHIKSNIKRFLIGNVL
;
A
#
# COMPACT_ATOMS: atom_id res chain seq x y z
N MET A 1 14.59 25.74 -24.11
CA MET A 1 14.67 25.57 -22.64
C MET A 1 13.47 24.78 -22.15
N GLY A 2 13.65 23.50 -21.82
CA GLY A 2 12.56 22.66 -21.33
C GLY A 2 12.10 23.13 -19.95
N ARG A 3 10.86 23.59 -19.83
CA ARG A 3 10.22 23.89 -18.54
C ARG A 3 10.01 22.56 -17.82
N TYR A 4 10.86 22.23 -16.87
CA TYR A 4 10.59 21.16 -15.91
C TYR A 4 9.27 21.51 -15.17
N PRO A 5 8.30 20.59 -15.06
CA PRO A 5 7.08 20.86 -14.31
C PRO A 5 7.45 21.21 -12.86
N LYS A 6 6.91 22.32 -12.35
CA LYS A 6 7.09 22.75 -10.96
C LYS A 6 6.66 21.61 -10.05
N ARG A 7 7.55 21.16 -9.16
CA ARG A 7 7.23 20.14 -8.14
C ARG A 7 6.06 20.68 -7.30
N ALA A 8 5.01 19.87 -7.12
CA ALA A 8 3.88 20.25 -6.29
C ALA A 8 4.35 20.63 -4.87
N PRO A 9 3.72 21.62 -4.21
CA PRO A 9 4.04 21.98 -2.83
C PRO A 9 3.88 20.75 -1.94
N ARG A 10 4.89 20.49 -1.10
CA ARG A 10 4.90 19.36 -0.15
C ARG A 10 4.62 19.88 1.23
N SER A 11 3.64 19.29 1.90
CA SER A 11 3.40 19.55 3.32
C SER A 11 4.24 18.59 4.14
N THR A 12 4.95 19.13 5.14
CA THR A 12 5.49 18.31 6.22
C THR A 12 4.31 17.65 6.92
N TYR A 13 4.30 16.32 6.94
CA TYR A 13 3.18 15.55 7.43
C TYR A 13 3.69 14.23 8.00
N GLU A 14 3.56 14.08 9.31
CA GLU A 14 3.98 12.88 10.03
C GLU A 14 2.78 12.02 10.41
N THR A 15 2.78 10.79 9.93
CA THR A 15 1.68 9.85 10.17
C THR A 15 2.20 8.41 10.05
N PRO A 16 1.72 7.48 10.89
CA PRO A 16 2.10 6.07 10.77
C PRO A 16 1.61 5.50 9.45
N ILE A 17 2.45 4.68 8.83
CA ILE A 17 2.11 3.93 7.62
C ILE A 17 2.56 2.49 7.75
N GLN A 18 2.00 1.63 6.92
CA GLN A 18 2.49 0.28 6.69
C GLN A 18 2.81 0.11 5.21
N TYR A 19 3.97 -0.41 4.85
CA TYR A 19 4.27 -0.69 3.45
C TYR A 19 4.53 -2.18 3.22
N PHE A 20 4.14 -2.65 2.04
CA PHE A 20 4.50 -3.95 1.51
C PHE A 20 5.45 -3.74 0.33
N TYR A 21 6.65 -4.29 0.44
CA TYR A 21 7.68 -4.29 -0.58
C TYR A 21 7.98 -5.75 -0.91
N SER A 22 8.01 -6.13 -2.18
CA SER A 22 8.07 -7.53 -2.64
C SER A 22 9.24 -8.38 -2.12
N ARG A 23 10.24 -7.77 -1.47
CA ARG A 23 11.31 -8.48 -0.74
C ARG A 23 10.94 -8.87 0.70
N SER A 24 9.76 -8.48 1.17
CA SER A 24 9.23 -8.75 2.50
C SER A 24 7.93 -9.51 2.36
N ASP A 25 7.79 -10.62 3.09
CA ASP A 25 6.53 -11.39 3.14
C ASP A 25 5.48 -10.74 4.06
N HIS A 26 5.81 -9.62 4.70
CA HIS A 26 4.93 -8.93 5.64
C HIS A 26 4.92 -7.41 5.43
N TYR A 27 3.86 -6.77 5.92
CA TYR A 27 3.79 -5.32 6.02
C TYR A 27 4.77 -4.82 7.07
N THR A 28 5.60 -3.86 6.68
CA THR A 28 6.55 -3.20 7.59
C THR A 28 5.96 -1.89 8.10
N ASN A 29 5.95 -1.73 9.43
CA ASN A 29 5.57 -0.47 10.07
C ASN A 29 6.61 0.62 9.77
N SER A 30 6.11 1.81 9.47
CA SER A 30 6.93 2.94 9.06
C SER A 30 6.23 4.26 9.39
N ARG A 31 6.92 5.37 9.14
CA ARG A 31 6.42 6.72 9.34
C ARG A 31 6.60 7.52 8.05
N MET A 32 5.51 8.09 7.56
CA MET A 32 5.55 9.10 6.53
C MET A 32 6.05 10.43 7.12
N THR A 33 6.81 11.18 6.35
CA THR A 33 7.48 12.44 6.75
C THR A 33 7.02 13.64 5.91
N ASN A 34 6.57 13.40 4.68
CA ASN A 34 5.88 14.40 3.87
C ASN A 34 4.93 13.75 2.88
N PHE A 35 3.94 14.55 2.46
CA PHE A 35 2.90 14.19 1.53
C PHE A 35 2.68 15.32 0.52
N SER A 36 2.44 14.95 -0.73
CA SER A 36 1.89 15.79 -1.79
C SER A 36 0.84 15.02 -2.56
N GLU A 37 0.13 15.71 -3.44
CA GLU A 37 -0.84 15.06 -4.32
C GLU A 37 -0.19 13.94 -5.14
N ASP A 38 1.01 14.15 -5.68
CA ASP A 38 1.68 13.21 -6.58
C ASP A 38 2.63 12.21 -5.89
N GLY A 39 2.86 12.34 -4.58
CA GLY A 39 3.95 11.61 -3.94
C GLY A 39 3.98 11.65 -2.43
N MET A 40 4.84 10.80 -1.88
CA MET A 40 5.05 10.67 -0.44
C MET A 40 6.52 10.46 -0.15
N CYS A 41 6.91 10.71 1.10
CA CYS A 41 8.22 10.34 1.60
C CYS A 41 8.13 9.71 2.98
N PHE A 42 8.78 8.58 3.19
CA PHE A 42 8.74 7.85 4.46
C PHE A 42 10.11 7.27 4.84
N GLU A 43 10.22 6.79 6.08
CA GLU A 43 11.40 6.12 6.61
C GLU A 43 11.32 4.60 6.46
N SER A 44 12.37 3.96 5.98
CA SER A 44 12.43 2.50 5.81
C SER A 44 13.65 1.93 6.54
N ILE A 45 13.52 0.72 7.07
CA ILE A 45 14.66 -0.07 7.58
C ILE A 45 15.34 -0.89 6.48
N HIS A 46 14.74 -0.96 5.29
CA HIS A 46 15.24 -1.69 4.14
C HIS A 46 15.65 -0.74 3.01
N ALA A 47 16.77 -1.05 2.36
CA ALA A 47 17.14 -0.42 1.10
C ALA A 47 16.16 -0.85 0.01
N MET A 48 15.59 0.14 -0.69
CA MET A 48 14.57 -0.09 -1.71
C MET A 48 15.10 0.28 -3.09
N GLN A 49 14.73 -0.50 -4.10
CA GLN A 49 15.15 -0.27 -5.48
C GLN A 49 14.26 0.77 -6.15
N PRO A 50 14.82 1.81 -6.80
CA PRO A 50 14.05 2.71 -7.65
C PRO A 50 13.30 1.96 -8.75
N LYS A 51 12.15 2.50 -9.15
CA LYS A 51 11.16 1.93 -10.09
C LYS A 51 10.39 0.72 -9.59
N SER A 52 10.74 0.17 -8.43
CA SER A 52 9.92 -0.88 -7.81
C SER A 52 8.60 -0.31 -7.31
N LYS A 53 7.54 -1.10 -7.44
CA LYS A 53 6.21 -0.76 -6.94
C LYS A 53 6.04 -1.29 -5.51
N ILE A 54 5.38 -0.51 -4.68
CA ILE A 54 5.02 -0.85 -3.31
C ILE A 54 3.57 -0.48 -3.03
N THR A 55 2.98 -1.18 -2.08
CA THR A 55 1.69 -0.83 -1.52
C THR A 55 1.91 -0.17 -0.18
N ILE A 56 1.36 1.03 0.01
CA ILE A 56 1.35 1.73 1.30
C ILE A 56 -0.08 1.71 1.85
N ARG A 57 -0.24 1.41 3.12
CA ARG A 57 -1.50 1.43 3.87
C ARG A 57 -1.45 2.51 4.94
N MET A 58 -2.61 3.08 5.18
CA MET A 58 -2.85 4.05 6.26
C MET A 58 -3.57 3.34 7.41
N PRO A 59 -2.89 2.97 8.51
CA PRO A 59 -3.52 2.33 9.67
C PRO A 59 -4.58 3.24 10.33
N ASN A 60 -4.41 4.55 10.21
CA ASN A 60 -5.33 5.58 10.69
C ASN A 60 -6.26 6.10 9.57
N TYR A 61 -6.69 5.20 8.68
CA TYR A 61 -7.64 5.53 7.62
C TYR A 61 -8.89 6.22 8.18
N ALA A 62 -9.15 7.43 7.68
CA ALA A 62 -10.26 8.27 8.10
C ALA A 62 -10.95 8.84 6.85
N PRO A 63 -11.99 8.17 6.32
CA PRO A 63 -12.72 8.67 5.15
C PRO A 63 -13.29 10.07 5.41
N GLY A 64 -13.23 10.94 4.41
CA GLY A 64 -13.67 12.34 4.53
C GLY A 64 -12.68 13.28 5.22
N SER A 65 -11.56 12.77 5.75
CA SER A 65 -10.45 13.63 6.20
C SER A 65 -9.75 14.30 5.02
N SER A 66 -9.05 15.40 5.29
CA SER A 66 -8.11 15.99 4.34
C SER A 66 -6.74 15.34 4.50
N GLY A 67 -6.10 14.95 3.39
CA GLY A 67 -4.72 14.46 3.40
C GLY A 67 -4.61 12.96 3.12
N PRO A 68 -3.52 12.31 3.57
CA PRO A 68 -3.24 10.93 3.22
C PRO A 68 -4.19 9.92 3.87
N GLU A 69 -4.75 10.24 5.04
CA GLU A 69 -5.72 9.39 5.75
C GLU A 69 -7.06 9.28 5.03
N ALA A 70 -7.34 10.15 4.05
CA ALA A 70 -8.56 10.12 3.25
C ALA A 70 -8.66 8.84 2.40
N PHE A 71 -7.55 8.14 2.24
CA PHE A 71 -7.41 6.95 1.43
C PHE A 71 -6.80 5.82 2.27
N GLN A 72 -7.37 4.63 2.14
CA GLN A 72 -6.93 3.48 2.93
C GLN A 72 -5.56 2.96 2.47
N SER A 73 -5.30 3.01 1.17
CA SER A 73 -4.07 2.50 0.59
C SER A 73 -3.68 3.23 -0.69
N TYR A 74 -2.41 3.06 -1.04
CA TYR A 74 -1.75 3.68 -2.17
C TYR A 74 -0.91 2.64 -2.89
N LEU A 75 -1.01 2.61 -4.21
CA LEU A 75 -0.01 1.98 -5.06
C LEU A 75 1.01 3.05 -5.44
N ALA A 76 2.29 2.79 -5.17
CA ALA A 76 3.32 3.79 -5.37
C ALA A 76 4.58 3.20 -6.02
N GLU A 77 5.27 4.01 -6.81
CA GLU A 77 6.57 3.69 -7.41
C GLU A 77 7.69 4.39 -6.64
N ILE A 78 8.75 3.65 -6.30
CA ILE A 78 9.94 4.22 -5.67
C ILE A 78 10.69 5.09 -6.67
N ARG A 79 10.87 6.38 -6.34
CA ARG A 79 11.62 7.33 -7.17
C ARG A 79 13.07 7.42 -6.73
N TRP A 80 13.32 7.33 -5.43
CA TRP A 80 14.65 7.33 -4.85
C TRP A 80 14.62 6.70 -3.46
N CYS A 81 15.76 6.11 -3.09
CA CYS A 81 16.03 5.60 -1.75
C CYS A 81 17.39 6.18 -1.35
N GLN A 82 17.41 6.98 -0.30
CA GLN A 82 18.62 7.61 0.22
C GLN A 82 18.98 6.99 1.55
N ASP A 83 20.24 6.59 1.66
CA ASP A 83 20.79 6.18 2.94
C ASP A 83 20.93 7.40 3.86
N ARG A 84 20.33 7.32 5.04
CA ARG A 84 20.42 8.31 6.12
C ARG A 84 21.07 7.67 7.36
N SER A 85 21.82 6.59 7.17
CA SER A 85 22.47 5.85 8.25
C SER A 85 23.26 6.78 9.14
N ASP A 86 22.77 6.91 10.37
CA ASP A 86 23.59 7.20 11.53
C ASP A 86 24.37 5.90 11.83
N PRO A 87 25.66 5.94 12.22
CA PRO A 87 26.43 4.75 12.59
C PRO A 87 25.74 3.81 13.60
N LYS A 88 24.70 4.26 14.30
CA LYS A 88 23.93 3.44 15.25
C LYS A 88 22.64 2.83 14.71
N ARG A 89 22.05 3.34 13.61
CA ARG A 89 20.77 2.86 13.08
C ARG A 89 20.69 3.05 11.56
N THR A 90 20.64 1.95 10.82
CA THR A 90 20.36 1.97 9.39
C THR A 90 18.92 2.43 9.16
N ARG A 91 18.74 3.64 8.64
CA ARG A 91 17.45 4.18 8.20
C ARG A 91 17.61 4.76 6.81
N TYR A 92 16.69 4.40 5.94
CA TYR A 92 16.58 4.92 4.60
C TYR A 92 15.44 5.91 4.53
N ARG A 93 15.66 6.99 3.79
CA ARG A 93 14.58 7.87 3.37
C ARG A 93 14.14 7.46 1.97
N VAL A 94 12.87 7.17 1.82
CA VAL A 94 12.30 6.69 0.56
C VAL A 94 11.33 7.72 0.04
N GLY A 95 11.52 8.14 -1.21
CA GLY A 95 10.58 9.00 -1.92
C GLY A 95 9.83 8.19 -2.96
N VAL A 96 8.52 8.30 -2.96
CA VAL A 96 7.65 7.58 -3.89
C VAL A 96 6.77 8.53 -4.70
N ARG A 97 6.38 8.06 -5.87
CA ARG A 97 5.33 8.64 -6.70
C ARG A 97 4.06 7.81 -6.52
N ILE A 98 2.95 8.46 -6.22
CA ILE A 98 1.65 7.80 -6.16
C ILE A 98 1.21 7.48 -7.59
N LEU A 99 0.92 6.21 -7.85
CA LEU A 99 0.35 5.74 -9.11
C LEU A 99 -1.17 5.69 -9.00
N GLU A 100 -1.67 5.10 -7.92
CA GLU A 100 -3.10 4.93 -7.64
C GLU A 100 -3.36 5.08 -6.14
N ARG A 101 -4.60 5.41 -5.81
CA ARG A 101 -5.11 5.52 -4.44
C ARG A 101 -6.37 4.68 -4.34
N SER A 102 -6.63 4.05 -3.19
CA SER A 102 -7.93 3.42 -2.97
C SER A 102 -9.05 4.45 -3.09
N ARG A 103 -10.29 4.05 -3.39
CA ARG A 103 -11.39 5.01 -3.51
C ARG A 103 -11.68 5.64 -2.15
N SER A 104 -11.58 6.96 -2.03
CA SER A 104 -12.09 7.66 -0.85
C SER A 104 -13.60 7.52 -0.86
N ARG A 105 -14.17 6.81 0.12
CA ARG A 105 -15.61 6.77 0.31
C ARG A 105 -16.08 8.12 0.84
N SER A 106 -16.41 9.04 -0.05
CA SER A 106 -17.28 10.16 0.29
C SER A 106 -18.71 9.65 0.28
N THR A 107 -19.30 9.40 1.45
CA THR A 107 -20.76 9.51 1.64
C THR A 107 -21.08 9.57 3.14
N PRO A 108 -22.06 10.41 3.54
CA PRO A 108 -22.51 10.50 4.92
C PRO A 108 -23.29 9.23 5.27
N ALA A 109 -22.96 8.64 6.43
CA ALA A 109 -23.76 7.69 7.22
C ALA A 109 -24.82 6.87 6.46
N GLU A 110 -24.40 5.85 5.72
CA GLU A 110 -25.23 4.71 5.28
C GLU A 110 -24.37 3.44 5.47
N PRO A 111 -24.98 2.30 5.84
CA PRO A 111 -24.32 1.22 6.55
C PRO A 111 -23.17 0.66 5.72
N GLU A 112 -22.04 0.47 6.40
CA GLU A 112 -20.81 -0.18 5.96
C GLU A 112 -21.03 -1.10 4.77
N ARG A 113 -20.79 -0.58 3.56
CA ARG A 113 -20.79 -1.43 2.35
C ARG A 113 -19.65 -2.44 2.52
N ARG A 114 -20.01 -3.64 2.97
CA ARG A 114 -19.15 -4.83 3.05
C ARG A 114 -18.48 -5.03 1.69
N GLN A 115 -17.18 -5.27 1.69
CA GLN A 115 -16.49 -5.73 0.50
C GLN A 115 -16.48 -7.25 0.50
N ASP A 116 -16.72 -7.86 -0.64
CA ASP A 116 -16.73 -9.30 -0.75
C ASP A 116 -15.32 -9.81 -1.03
N CYS A 117 -14.98 -10.94 -0.42
CA CYS A 117 -13.70 -11.60 -0.65
C CYS A 117 -13.68 -12.23 -2.04
N ASP A 118 -12.66 -11.93 -2.84
CA ASP A 118 -12.51 -12.51 -4.19
C ASP A 118 -12.34 -14.05 -4.15
N LEU A 119 -12.00 -14.62 -2.99
CA LEU A 119 -11.84 -16.07 -2.82
C LEU A 119 -13.05 -16.77 -2.19
N CYS A 120 -13.64 -16.24 -1.12
CA CYS A 120 -14.76 -16.90 -0.41
C CYS A 120 -16.11 -16.21 -0.59
N GLY A 121 -16.15 -15.01 -1.17
CA GLY A 121 -17.37 -14.22 -1.32
C GLY A 121 -17.94 -13.67 -0.02
N GLU A 122 -17.31 -13.90 1.13
CA GLU A 122 -17.77 -13.32 2.39
C GLU A 122 -17.58 -11.81 2.39
N GLY A 123 -18.63 -11.09 2.81
CA GLY A 123 -18.57 -9.67 3.04
C GLY A 123 -17.80 -9.35 4.32
N PHE A 124 -16.74 -8.57 4.23
CA PHE A 124 -15.94 -8.16 5.37
C PHE A 124 -15.72 -6.64 5.38
N ASP A 125 -15.36 -6.12 6.55
CA ASP A 125 -15.14 -4.69 6.73
C ASP A 125 -13.96 -4.23 5.89
N ALA A 126 -14.14 -3.13 5.17
CA ALA A 126 -13.11 -2.57 4.31
C ALA A 126 -11.78 -2.36 5.06
N ALA A 127 -11.80 -2.06 6.37
CA ALA A 127 -10.61 -1.94 7.22
C ALA A 127 -9.72 -3.21 7.27
N SER A 128 -10.27 -4.37 6.90
CA SER A 128 -9.66 -5.70 6.99
C SER A 128 -9.28 -6.30 5.63
N ILE A 129 -9.33 -5.52 4.53
CA ILE A 129 -8.90 -5.98 3.21
C ILE A 129 -7.44 -6.39 3.30
N CYS A 130 -7.10 -7.57 2.81
CA CYS A 130 -5.74 -7.99 2.54
C CYS A 130 -5.54 -7.97 1.02
N LEU A 131 -4.69 -7.06 0.55
CA LEU A 131 -4.40 -6.93 -0.89
C LEU A 131 -3.30 -7.90 -1.28
N MET A 132 -3.60 -8.76 -2.25
CA MET A 132 -2.61 -9.62 -2.90
C MET A 132 -2.38 -9.14 -4.33
N ASP A 133 -1.11 -9.02 -4.72
CA ASP A 133 -0.65 -8.61 -6.06
C ASP A 133 -1.26 -7.30 -6.61
N GLY A 134 -1.77 -6.44 -5.72
CA GLY A 134 -2.25 -5.09 -6.03
C GLY A 134 -3.68 -4.99 -6.55
N SER A 135 -4.33 -6.10 -6.93
CA SER A 135 -5.69 -6.11 -7.49
C SER A 135 -6.67 -7.06 -6.80
N ILE A 136 -6.21 -7.96 -5.94
CA ILE A 136 -7.05 -8.99 -5.30
C ILE A 136 -7.39 -8.57 -3.87
N CYS A 137 -8.68 -8.56 -3.53
CA CYS A 137 -9.22 -8.27 -2.21
C CYS A 137 -9.59 -9.57 -1.48
N LEU A 138 -8.77 -9.98 -0.53
CA LEU A 138 -9.03 -11.14 0.31
C LEU A 138 -9.43 -10.73 1.73
N CYS A 139 -10.34 -11.48 2.35
CA CYS A 139 -10.58 -11.38 3.78
C CYS A 139 -9.33 -11.89 4.55
N PRO A 140 -9.15 -11.50 5.82
CA PRO A 140 -8.00 -11.93 6.62
C PRO A 140 -7.84 -13.45 6.73
N GLY A 141 -8.95 -14.19 6.74
CA GLY A 141 -8.97 -15.65 6.77
C GLY A 141 -8.40 -16.24 5.48
N CYS A 142 -8.95 -15.83 4.34
CA CYS A 142 -8.49 -16.27 3.02
C CYS A 142 -7.05 -15.86 2.73
N PHE A 143 -6.64 -14.66 3.15
CA PHE A 143 -5.25 -14.23 3.01
C PHE A 143 -4.31 -15.11 3.82
N LYS A 144 -4.58 -15.32 5.12
CA LYS A 144 -3.74 -16.17 5.97
C LYS A 144 -3.70 -17.61 5.47
N HIS A 145 -4.83 -18.14 5.01
CA HIS A 145 -4.90 -19.49 4.46
C HIS A 145 -4.07 -19.62 3.17
N LEU A 146 -4.17 -18.63 2.29
CA LEU A 146 -3.41 -18.61 1.04
C LEU A 146 -1.91 -18.39 1.27
N ASP A 147 -1.55 -17.58 2.26
CA ASP A 147 -0.16 -17.31 2.67
C ASP A 147 0.49 -18.55 3.30
N ALA A 148 -0.22 -19.20 4.22
CA ALA A 148 0.24 -20.42 4.91
C ALA A 148 0.29 -21.67 4.02
N MET A 149 -0.29 -21.63 2.81
CA MET A 149 -0.17 -22.76 1.88
C MET A 149 1.27 -22.89 1.39
N PRO A 150 1.79 -24.14 1.28
CA PRO A 150 3.10 -24.38 0.71
C PRO A 150 3.14 -23.93 -0.76
N ASP A 151 4.29 -23.41 -1.17
CA ASP A 151 4.49 -23.00 -2.56
C ASP A 151 4.41 -24.23 -3.47
N GLY A 152 3.61 -24.10 -4.53
CA GLY A 152 3.30 -25.21 -5.42
C GLY A 152 2.18 -24.87 -6.39
N HIS A 153 1.83 -25.84 -7.24
CA HIS A 153 0.85 -25.65 -8.30
C HIS A 153 -0.52 -25.20 -7.81
N ILE A 154 -0.96 -25.68 -6.64
CA ILE A 154 -2.26 -25.32 -6.05
C ILE A 154 -2.31 -23.82 -5.71
N LYS A 155 -1.36 -23.33 -4.91
CA LYS A 155 -1.25 -21.92 -4.55
C LYS A 155 -1.08 -21.02 -5.78
N SER A 156 -0.29 -21.47 -6.76
CA SER A 156 -0.11 -20.74 -8.03
C SER A 156 -1.40 -20.65 -8.86
N ASN A 157 -2.16 -21.74 -8.94
CA ASN A 157 -3.42 -21.78 -9.69
C ASN A 157 -4.50 -20.92 -9.03
N ILE A 158 -4.59 -20.93 -7.70
CA ILE A 158 -5.52 -20.06 -6.96
C ILE A 158 -5.18 -18.58 -7.22
N LYS A 159 -3.89 -18.19 -7.15
CA LYS A 159 -3.48 -16.82 -7.48
C LYS A 159 -3.83 -16.45 -8.93
N ARG A 160 -3.58 -17.34 -9.90
CA ARG A 160 -3.93 -17.09 -11.31
C ARG A 160 -5.43 -16.91 -11.52
N PHE A 161 -6.24 -17.77 -10.90
CA PHE A 161 -7.70 -17.67 -10.92
C PHE A 161 -8.17 -16.32 -10.37
N LEU A 162 -7.65 -15.90 -9.22
CA LEU A 162 -8.00 -14.63 -8.57
C LEU A 162 -7.58 -13.39 -9.37
N ILE A 163 -6.52 -13.47 -10.17
CA ILE A 163 -6.06 -12.38 -11.06
C ILE A 163 -6.86 -12.38 -12.39
N GLY A 164 -7.76 -13.34 -12.61
CA GLY A 164 -8.50 -13.49 -13.87
C GLY A 164 -7.67 -14.09 -15.00
N ASN A 165 -6.50 -14.66 -14.70
CA ASN A 165 -5.69 -15.42 -15.65
C ASN A 165 -6.13 -16.89 -15.62
N VAL A 166 -7.31 -17.17 -16.16
CA VAL A 166 -7.74 -18.55 -16.44
C VAL A 166 -7.06 -18.97 -17.74
N LEU A 167 -6.11 -19.91 -17.64
CA LEU A 167 -5.55 -20.61 -18.81
C LEU A 167 -6.50 -21.71 -19.25
#